data_AF-A0A497PQ30-F1
#
_entry.id   AF-A0A497PQ30-F1
#
_cell.length_a   1.000
_cell.length_b   1.000
_cell.length_c   1.000
_cell.angle_alpha   90.00
_cell.angle_beta   90.00
_cell.angle_gamma   90.00
#
_symmetry.space_group_name_H-M   'P 1'
#
loop_
_entity.id
_entity.type
_entity.pdbx_description
1 polymer ?
#
loop_
_entity_poly.entity_id
_entity_poly.type
_entity_poly.pdbx_seq_one_letter_code
_entity_poly.pdbx_strand_id
1 'polypeptide(L)'
;MAIKNYKCQICGHQYRTKDKSPEHCGKLSDRIMVAPTVTILEKQDPYTNKSRLKDQEKILKERARNHSRDVETTDLIEKNPLDEAVKNGWIKEDGTVRKKIDDR
;
A
#
# COMPACT_ATOMS: atom_id res chain seq x y z
N MET A 1 -19.47 -1.78 10.01
CA MET A 1 -19.49 -0.38 9.53
C MET A 1 -18.28 0.36 10.08
N ALA A 2 -17.61 1.18 9.27
CA ALA A 2 -16.47 1.99 9.71
C ALA A 2 -16.91 3.11 10.67
N ILE A 3 -16.07 3.44 11.65
CA ILE A 3 -16.30 4.58 12.55
C ILE A 3 -16.18 5.87 11.72
N LYS A 4 -17.17 6.75 11.83
CA LYS A 4 -17.22 8.05 11.13
C LYS A 4 -17.30 9.18 12.14
N ASN A 5 -16.82 10.36 11.75
CA ASN A 5 -16.92 11.59 12.54
C ASN A 5 -18.22 12.32 12.20
N TYR A 6 -18.92 12.83 13.22
CA TYR A 6 -20.13 13.63 13.08
C TYR A 6 -20.05 14.89 13.94
N LYS A 7 -20.78 15.93 13.55
CA LYS A 7 -20.94 17.19 14.28
C LYS A 7 -22.42 17.48 14.49
N CYS A 8 -22.81 17.76 15.74
CA CYS A 8 -24.15 18.24 16.02
C CYS A 8 -24.33 19.69 15.55
N GLN A 9 -25.43 19.96 14.84
CA GLN A 9 -25.76 21.30 14.35
C GLN A 9 -26.15 22.29 15.47
N ILE A 10 -26.63 21.79 16.61
CA ILE A 10 -27.15 22.63 17.70
C ILE A 10 -26.03 23.07 18.64
N CYS A 11 -25.31 22.12 19.23
CA CYS A 11 -24.27 22.41 20.23
C CYS A 11 -22.86 22.42 19.64
N GLY A 12 -22.69 22.04 18.37
CA GLY A 12 -21.37 21.96 17.72
C GLY A 12 -20.49 20.79 18.18
N HIS A 13 -20.97 19.94 19.10
CA HIS A 13 -20.21 18.82 19.65
C HIS A 13 -19.82 17.82 18.55
N GLN A 14 -18.55 17.40 18.56
CA GLN A 14 -18.00 16.45 17.61
C GLN A 14 -17.81 15.09 18.28
N TYR A 15 -18.26 14.03 17.64
CA TYR A 15 -18.19 12.69 18.18
C TYR A 15 -18.03 11.63 17.07
N ARG A 16 -17.67 10.41 17.47
CA ARG A 16 -17.36 9.29 16.57
C ARG A 16 -18.31 8.14 16.82
N THR A 17 -18.97 7.64 15.78
CA THR A 17 -19.87 6.48 15.88
C THR A 17 -19.85 5.63 14.61
N LYS A 18 -20.31 4.38 14.73
CA LYS A 18 -20.56 3.45 13.61
C LYS A 18 -21.94 3.64 12.99
N ASP A 19 -22.83 4.40 13.63
CA ASP A 19 -24.21 4.61 13.18
C ASP A 19 -24.27 5.40 11.88
N LYS A 20 -25.24 5.04 11.02
CA LYS A 20 -25.43 5.70 9.72
C LYS A 20 -26.06 7.09 9.85
N SER A 21 -26.93 7.27 10.85
CA SER A 21 -27.72 8.49 11.06
C SER A 21 -27.78 8.82 12.56
N PRO A 22 -26.66 9.21 13.18
CA PRO A 22 -26.66 9.50 14.60
C PRO A 22 -27.32 10.83 14.91
N GLU A 23 -28.10 10.86 15.97
CA GLU A 23 -28.77 12.06 16.47
C GLU A 23 -28.07 12.61 17.71
N HIS A 24 -28.03 13.94 17.82
CA HIS A 24 -27.59 14.62 19.04
C HIS A 24 -28.42 15.89 19.25
N CYS A 25 -28.85 16.13 20.48
CA CYS A 25 -29.77 17.22 20.83
C CYS A 25 -31.11 17.20 20.05
N GLY A 26 -31.60 16.01 19.69
CA GLY A 26 -32.88 15.84 18.98
C GLY A 26 -32.86 16.20 17.49
N LYS A 27 -31.67 16.40 16.89
CA LYS A 27 -31.49 16.54 15.44
C LYS A 27 -30.43 15.58 14.92
N LEU A 28 -30.55 15.21 13.64
CA LEU A 28 -29.52 14.45 12.92
C LEU A 28 -28.22 15.25 12.87
N SER A 29 -27.11 14.58 13.16
CA SER A 29 -25.78 15.18 13.11
C SER A 29 -25.18 15.09 11.71
N ASP A 30 -24.48 16.14 11.31
CA ASP A 30 -23.83 16.20 10.00
C ASP A 30 -22.55 15.37 10.00
N ARG A 31 -22.32 14.64 8.92
CA ARG A 31 -21.08 13.89 8.75
C ARG A 31 -19.92 14.84 8.48
N ILE A 32 -18.89 14.76 9.30
CA ILE A 32 -17.63 15.47 9.05
C ILE A 32 -16.79 14.61 8.11
N MET A 33 -16.58 15.10 6.89
CA MET A 33 -15.59 14.54 5.97
C MET A 33 -14.20 14.95 6.47
N VAL A 34 -13.58 14.08 7.25
CA VAL A 34 -12.17 14.26 7.64
C VAL A 34 -11.32 13.73 6.51
N ALA A 35 -10.44 14.58 5.96
CA ALA A 35 -9.42 14.12 5.02
C ALA A 35 -8.65 12.96 5.67
N PRO A 36 -8.36 11.87 4.94
CA PRO A 36 -7.59 10.79 5.52
C PRO A 36 -6.29 11.39 6.04
N THR A 37 -6.04 11.27 7.35
CA THR A 37 -4.75 11.61 7.95
C THR A 37 -3.77 10.53 7.48
N VAL A 38 -3.30 10.65 6.25
CA VAL A 38 -2.22 9.83 5.75
C VAL A 38 -0.97 10.43 6.39
N THR A 39 -0.57 9.91 7.55
CA THR A 39 0.77 10.17 8.06
C THR A 39 1.75 9.47 7.12
N ILE A 40 2.19 10.22 6.12
CA ILE A 40 3.15 9.75 5.09
C ILE A 40 4.51 9.51 5.74
N LEU A 41 4.83 10.27 6.78
CA LEU A 41 6.11 10.26 7.47
C LEU A 41 5.96 9.82 8.92
N GLU A 42 6.85 8.95 9.35
CA GLU A 42 7.02 8.53 10.74
C GLU A 42 8.33 9.12 11.28
N LYS A 43 8.31 9.66 12.51
CA LYS A 43 9.53 10.13 13.17
C LYS A 43 10.39 8.91 13.48
N GLN A 44 11.60 8.87 12.92
CA GLN A 44 12.53 7.77 13.12
C GLN A 44 13.41 8.03 14.34
N ASP A 45 13.81 9.29 14.55
CA ASP A 45 14.71 9.66 15.63
C ASP A 45 14.53 11.16 16.00
N PRO A 46 14.16 11.47 17.25
CA PRO A 46 13.96 12.84 17.71
C PRO A 46 15.27 13.64 17.83
N TYR A 47 16.44 13.00 17.90
CA TYR A 47 17.73 13.67 18.05
C TYR A 47 18.35 14.10 16.72
N THR A 48 18.08 13.36 15.65
CA THR A 48 18.65 13.63 14.31
C THR A 48 17.68 14.29 13.34
N ASN A 49 16.43 14.60 13.77
CA ASN A 49 15.35 15.15 12.94
C ASN A 49 15.07 14.34 11.65
N LYS A 50 15.43 13.05 11.65
CA LYS A 50 15.17 12.16 10.51
C LYS A 50 13.76 11.59 10.61
N SER A 51 12.99 11.78 9.55
CA SER A 51 11.71 11.10 9.33
C SER A 51 11.84 10.13 8.18
N ARG A 52 11.20 8.96 8.30
CA ARG A 52 11.11 7.98 7.22
C ARG A 52 9.70 7.90 6.69
N LEU A 53 9.57 7.44 5.46
CA LEU A 53 8.24 7.12 4.93
C LEU A 53 7.67 5.94 5.70
N LYS A 54 6.37 6.02 6.01
CA LYS A 54 5.65 4.89 6.58
C LYS A 54 5.77 3.69 5.66
N ASP A 55 6.04 2.52 6.23
CA ASP A 55 6.25 1.25 5.52
C ASP A 55 7.45 1.21 4.54
N GLN A 56 8.37 2.19 4.58
CA GLN A 56 9.54 2.22 3.69
C GLN A 56 10.40 0.96 3.80
N GLU A 57 10.60 0.42 5.02
CA GLU A 57 11.33 -0.83 5.21
C GLU A 57 10.65 -2.03 4.55
N LYS A 58 9.31 -2.09 4.60
CA LYS A 58 8.55 -3.17 3.96
C LYS A 58 8.72 -3.11 2.44
N ILE A 59 8.63 -1.91 1.87
CA ILE A 59 8.86 -1.66 0.44
C ILE A 59 10.29 -2.06 0.05
N LEU A 60 11.29 -1.66 0.84
CA LEU A 60 12.70 -2.01 0.59
C LEU A 60 12.95 -3.51 0.66
N LYS A 61 12.40 -4.21 1.66
CA LYS A 61 12.51 -5.66 1.80
C LYS A 61 11.83 -6.39 0.63
N GLU A 62 10.66 -5.91 0.19
CA GLU A 62 9.96 -6.49 -0.95
C GLU A 62 10.72 -6.28 -2.26
N ARG A 63 11.29 -5.08 -2.48
CA ARG A 63 12.18 -4.82 -3.62
C ARG A 63 13.41 -5.72 -3.61
N ALA A 64 14.05 -5.91 -2.46
CA ALA A 64 15.21 -6.78 -2.34
C ALA A 64 14.90 -8.25 -2.69
N ARG A 65 13.74 -8.76 -2.24
CA ARG A 65 13.28 -10.13 -2.57
C ARG A 65 12.95 -10.33 -4.04
N ASN A 66 12.42 -9.29 -4.71
CA ASN A 66 12.17 -9.37 -6.15
C ASN A 66 13.49 -9.32 -6.92
N HIS A 67 14.42 -8.44 -6.53
CA HIS A 67 15.74 -8.36 -7.16
C HIS A 67 16.51 -9.68 -7.10
N SER A 68 16.48 -10.42 -5.99
CA SER A 68 17.17 -11.72 -5.91
C SER A 68 16.59 -12.75 -6.91
N ARG A 69 15.27 -12.77 -7.08
CA ARG A 69 14.61 -13.65 -8.06
C ARG A 69 14.85 -13.21 -9.51
N ASP A 70 14.90 -11.92 -9.76
CA ASP A 70 15.18 -11.36 -11.10
C ASP A 70 16.63 -11.69 -11.51
N VAL A 71 17.58 -11.69 -10.57
CA VAL A 71 18.96 -12.16 -10.80
C VAL A 71 19.00 -13.67 -11.05
N GLU A 72 18.30 -14.47 -10.25
CA GLU A 72 18.25 -15.93 -10.46
C GLU A 72 17.66 -16.30 -11.84
N THR A 73 16.61 -15.59 -12.28
CA THR A 73 15.99 -15.84 -13.59
C THR A 73 16.87 -15.39 -14.75
N THR A 74 17.62 -14.29 -14.61
CA THR A 74 18.59 -13.85 -15.63
C THR A 74 19.76 -14.83 -15.74
N ASP A 75 20.31 -15.32 -14.63
CA ASP A 75 21.35 -16.35 -14.63
C ASP A 75 20.88 -17.66 -15.30
N LEU A 76 19.62 -18.04 -15.11
CA LEU A 76 19.02 -19.23 -15.74
C LEU A 76 18.81 -19.04 -17.24
N ILE A 77 18.43 -17.84 -17.67
CA ILE A 77 18.30 -17.50 -19.09
C ILE A 77 19.66 -17.56 -19.78
N GLU A 78 20.72 -17.02 -19.17
CA GLU A 78 22.07 -17.02 -19.77
C GLU A 78 22.67 -18.43 -19.91
N LYS A 79 22.32 -19.35 -19.00
CA LYS A 79 22.88 -20.71 -18.97
C LYS A 79 22.16 -21.70 -19.89
N ASN A 80 21.00 -21.36 -20.44
CA ASN A 80 20.19 -22.27 -21.25
C ASN A 80 19.94 -21.69 -22.65
N PRO A 81 19.83 -22.53 -23.70
CA PRO A 81 19.45 -22.06 -25.02
C PRO A 81 18.04 -21.43 -25.01
N LEU A 82 17.85 -20.42 -25.87
CA LEU A 82 16.62 -19.61 -25.95
C LEU A 82 15.34 -20.45 -26.03
N ASP A 83 15.35 -21.53 -26.80
CA ASP A 83 14.20 -22.42 -26.98
C ASP A 83 13.77 -23.13 -25.67
N GLU A 84 14.72 -23.43 -24.80
CA GLU A 84 14.46 -24.03 -23.48
C GLU A 84 14.02 -22.97 -22.46
N ALA A 85 14.56 -21.76 -22.54
CA ALA A 85 14.15 -20.65 -21.69
C ALA A 85 12.69 -20.22 -21.95
N VAL A 86 12.22 -20.29 -23.21
CA VAL A 86 10.82 -20.06 -23.57
C VAL A 86 9.93 -21.21 -23.07
N LYS A 87 10.34 -22.48 -23.27
CA LYS A 87 9.59 -23.65 -22.77
C LYS A 87 9.46 -23.68 -21.24
N ASN A 88 10.51 -23.28 -20.53
CA ASN A 88 10.52 -23.20 -19.08
C ASN A 88 9.80 -21.96 -18.53
N GLY A 89 9.30 -21.09 -19.42
CA GLY A 89 8.49 -19.92 -19.07
C GLY A 89 9.29 -18.77 -18.46
N TRP A 90 10.61 -18.72 -18.65
CA TRP A 90 11.45 -17.59 -18.17
C TRP A 90 11.39 -16.38 -19.11
N ILE A 91 11.10 -16.63 -20.39
CA ILE A 91 10.93 -15.62 -21.44
C ILE A 91 9.54 -15.80 -22.06
N LYS A 92 8.87 -14.68 -22.37
CA LYS A 92 7.60 -14.69 -23.12
C LYS A 92 7.84 -15.01 -24.60
N GLU A 93 6.78 -15.34 -25.33
CA GLU A 93 6.82 -15.50 -26.80
C GLU A 93 7.31 -14.22 -27.49
N ASP A 94 7.07 -13.06 -26.87
CA ASP A 94 7.47 -11.72 -27.32
C ASP A 94 8.99 -11.44 -27.13
N GLY A 95 9.75 -12.36 -26.54
CA GLY A 95 11.18 -12.20 -26.24
C GLY A 95 11.49 -11.39 -24.98
N THR A 96 10.49 -10.89 -24.26
CA THR A 96 10.69 -10.18 -22.99
C THR A 96 10.80 -11.14 -21.81
N VAL A 97 11.68 -10.84 -20.86
CA VAL A 97 11.81 -11.60 -19.60
C VAL A 97 10.50 -11.52 -18.82
N ARG A 98 10.00 -12.70 -18.40
CA ARG A 98 8.75 -12.79 -17.64
C ARG A 98 8.96 -12.21 -16.25
N LYS A 99 8.09 -11.27 -15.85
CA LYS A 99 8.13 -10.65 -14.52
C LYS A 99 7.01 -11.24 -13.65
N LYS A 100 7.19 -11.21 -12.34
CA LYS A 100 6.16 -11.65 -11.37
C LYS A 100 4.80 -10.95 -11.52
N ILE A 101 4.76 -9.75 -12.12
CA ILE A 101 3.52 -9.02 -12.44
C ILE A 101 2.70 -9.75 -13.51
N ASP A 102 3.36 -10.52 -14.38
CA ASP A 102 2.72 -11.26 -15.47
C ASP A 102 2.08 -12.58 -15.01
N ASP A 103 2.40 -13.07 -13.80
CA ASP A 103 1.83 -14.29 -13.21
C ASP A 103 0.57 -14.01 -12.35
N ARG A 104 -0.03 -12.83 -12.50
CA ARG A 104 -1.14 -12.33 -11.70
C ARG A 104 -2.45 -12.32 -12.49
#